data_AF-A0A6G1D1A4-F1
#
_entry.id   AF-A0A6G1D1A4-F1
#
_cell.length_a   1.000
_cell.length_b   1.000
_cell.length_c   1.000
_cell.angle_alpha   90.00
_cell.angle_beta   90.00
_cell.angle_gamma   90.00
#
_symmetry.space_group_name_H-M   'P 1'
#
loop_
_entity.id
_entity.type
_entity.pdbx_description
1 polymer ?
#
loop_
_entity_poly.entity_id
_entity_poly.type
_entity_poly.pdbx_seq_one_letter_code
_entity_poly.pdbx_strand_id
1 'polypeptide(L)'
;MVYSGAVDRIIGRPPPKTGDIVLVADGAEKPIGWGLYNSVSMFCVRLMQLEEEAKRDPTCALNMERLLEARILSAVDLRRSLGLPSVHTNAYRLINSEGDRLSGLIVDIFADVAVVASSAAWVEKYRHEIQFLVNKVSDVNHIKWRSSTDILKEEGLDVSEQKELELSSHCGTVEVMENDVLYLVSLEGQKTGFYADQRENRHFISTLSKDQRVLDLCCYSGGFALNAAKGGANNVIGIDSSVSALDLANKNILLNKLDTRRISFVKEDATAFMKGAISRNEVWDLVILDPPKLAPRKKQFVNL
;
A
#
# COMPACT_ATOMS: atom_id res chain seq x y z
N MET A 1 11.26 15.20 -3.24
CA MET A 1 12.42 14.64 -2.52
C MET A 1 13.68 15.29 -3.06
N VAL A 2 14.70 15.49 -2.23
CA VAL A 2 16.02 15.98 -2.61
C VAL A 2 17.03 14.85 -2.43
N TYR A 3 17.71 14.48 -3.50
CA TYR A 3 18.73 13.44 -3.46
C TYR A 3 20.04 13.98 -2.88
N SER A 4 20.78 13.16 -2.14
CA SER A 4 22.07 13.54 -1.56
C SER A 4 23.06 14.08 -2.61
N GLY A 5 23.10 13.45 -3.80
CA GLY A 5 23.95 13.91 -4.91
C GLY A 5 23.54 15.24 -5.56
N ALA A 6 22.40 15.82 -5.17
CA ALA A 6 21.93 17.12 -5.66
C ALA A 6 22.20 18.27 -4.66
N VAL A 7 22.84 17.99 -3.53
CA VAL A 7 23.10 19.00 -2.47
C VAL A 7 24.52 19.55 -2.63
N ASP A 8 24.64 20.84 -2.90
CA ASP A 8 25.92 21.57 -2.98
C ASP A 8 26.54 21.79 -1.58
N ARG A 9 25.74 22.33 -0.65
CA ARG A 9 26.18 22.64 0.71
C ARG A 9 25.04 22.55 1.72
N ILE A 10 25.41 22.27 2.97
CA ILE A 10 24.50 22.26 4.13
C ILE A 10 24.93 23.39 5.07
N ILE A 11 24.01 24.30 5.40
CA ILE A 11 24.27 25.49 6.22
C ILE A 11 23.55 25.33 7.56
N GLY A 12 24.29 25.48 8.66
CA GLY A 12 23.75 25.45 10.03
C GLY A 12 24.86 25.48 11.07
N ARG A 13 24.61 26.11 12.22
CA ARG A 13 25.52 26.09 13.39
C ARG A 13 24.72 25.80 14.67
N PRO A 14 24.74 24.57 15.21
CA PRO A 14 25.40 23.38 14.65
C PRO A 14 24.75 22.91 13.32
N PRO A 15 25.42 22.06 12.53
CA PRO A 15 24.82 21.43 11.36
C PRO A 15 23.55 20.65 11.72
N PRO A 16 22.55 20.57 10.81
CA PRO A 16 21.32 19.83 11.05
C PRO A 16 21.59 18.34 11.24
N LYS A 17 20.76 17.68 12.05
CA LYS A 17 20.79 16.25 12.34
C LYS A 17 19.59 15.56 11.69
N THR A 18 19.68 14.24 11.53
CA THR A 18 18.56 13.45 11.00
C THR A 18 17.28 13.70 11.80
N GLY A 19 16.21 14.01 11.08
CA GLY A 19 14.91 14.36 11.64
C GLY A 19 14.71 15.86 11.89
N ASP A 20 15.72 16.71 11.69
CA ASP A 20 15.55 18.17 11.76
C ASP A 20 14.78 18.70 10.54
N ILE A 21 13.98 19.73 10.76
CA ILE A 21 13.31 20.47 9.69
C ILE A 21 14.33 21.45 9.11
N VAL A 22 14.50 21.41 7.79
CA VAL A 22 15.43 22.29 7.05
C VAL A 22 14.71 23.03 5.93
N LEU A 23 15.22 24.23 5.62
CA LEU A 23 14.92 24.94 4.38
C LEU A 23 15.75 24.36 3.24
N VAL A 24 15.09 24.09 2.12
CA VAL A 24 15.74 23.80 0.85
C VAL A 24 15.67 25.06 0.00
N ALA A 25 16.81 25.49 -0.53
CA ALA A 25 16.92 26.64 -1.41
C ALA A 25 17.69 26.25 -2.70
N ASP A 26 17.51 27.02 -3.76
CA ASP A 26 18.31 26.86 -4.98
C ASP A 26 19.72 27.47 -4.84
N GLY A 27 20.53 27.40 -5.90
CA GLY A 27 21.90 27.92 -5.90
C GLY A 27 22.01 29.44 -5.73
N ALA A 28 20.92 30.18 -5.92
CA ALA A 28 20.82 31.62 -5.69
C ALA A 28 20.23 31.95 -4.29
N GLU A 29 20.13 30.95 -3.41
CA GLU A 29 19.57 31.04 -2.06
C GLU A 29 18.07 31.39 -2.03
N LYS A 30 17.36 31.20 -3.16
CA LYS A 30 15.91 31.36 -3.19
C LYS A 30 15.24 30.14 -2.54
N PRO A 31 14.33 30.33 -1.57
CA PRO A 31 13.59 29.22 -0.96
C PRO A 31 12.81 28.39 -1.98
N ILE A 32 12.89 27.06 -1.84
CA ILE A 32 12.07 26.09 -2.59
C ILE A 32 10.96 25.53 -1.67
N GLY A 33 11.31 25.24 -0.42
CA GLY A 33 10.38 24.70 0.57
C GLY A 33 11.09 24.10 1.77
N TRP A 34 10.32 23.48 2.65
CA TRP A 34 10.78 22.90 3.90
C TRP A 34 10.61 21.39 3.90
N GLY A 35 11.52 20.68 4.55
CA GLY A 35 11.48 19.23 4.62
C GLY A 35 12.27 18.68 5.78
N LEU A 36 12.22 17.36 5.94
CA LEU A 36 12.98 16.66 6.98
C LEU A 36 14.30 16.15 6.42
N TYR A 37 15.37 16.56 7.08
CA TYR A 37 16.73 16.19 6.74
C TYR A 37 17.07 14.80 7.25
N ASN A 38 17.82 14.04 6.47
CA ASN A 38 18.42 12.78 6.87
C ASN A 38 19.84 12.70 6.31
N SER A 39 20.85 12.62 7.20
CA SER A 39 22.25 12.67 6.81
C SER A 39 22.77 11.39 6.14
N VAL A 40 22.05 10.28 6.26
CA VAL A 40 22.49 8.97 5.76
C VAL A 40 21.64 8.43 4.60
N SER A 41 20.41 8.92 4.45
CA SER A 41 19.52 8.51 3.35
C SER A 41 19.99 9.07 2.00
N MET A 42 19.78 8.30 0.93
CA MET A 42 19.87 8.84 -0.43
C MET A 42 18.88 9.99 -0.66
N PHE A 43 17.75 9.98 0.05
CA PHE A 43 16.79 11.09 0.08
C PHE A 43 17.13 12.05 1.21
N CYS A 44 18.24 12.77 1.03
CA CYS A 44 18.82 13.68 2.02
C CYS A 44 17.81 14.69 2.60
N VAL A 45 16.84 15.16 1.79
CA VAL A 45 15.68 15.89 2.31
C VAL A 45 14.38 15.33 1.73
N ARG A 46 13.47 14.92 2.60
CA ARG A 46 12.07 14.65 2.23
C ARG A 46 11.28 15.94 2.36
N LEU A 47 11.03 16.59 1.21
CA LEU A 47 10.30 17.85 1.12
C LEU A 47 8.83 17.65 1.54
N MET A 48 8.36 18.41 2.53
CA MET A 48 7.03 18.27 3.13
C MET A 48 6.07 19.41 2.72
N GLN A 49 6.63 20.60 2.50
CA GLN A 49 5.85 21.78 2.14
C GLN A 49 6.65 22.68 1.20
N LEU A 50 6.02 23.13 0.12
CA LEU A 50 6.63 24.09 -0.81
C LEU A 50 6.56 25.52 -0.26
N GLU A 51 7.44 26.40 -0.72
CA GLU A 51 7.45 27.81 -0.32
C GLU A 51 6.06 28.47 -0.56
N GLU A 52 5.46 28.23 -1.72
CA GLU A 52 4.13 28.75 -2.08
C GLU A 52 2.99 28.16 -1.23
N GLU A 53 3.20 27.02 -0.59
CA GLU A 53 2.24 26.46 0.38
C GLU A 53 2.40 27.10 1.75
N ALA A 54 3.65 27.33 2.17
CA ALA A 54 3.95 28.05 3.40
C ALA A 54 3.47 29.50 3.35
N LYS A 55 3.48 30.16 2.18
CA LYS A 55 2.90 31.50 1.99
C LYS A 55 1.38 31.51 2.14
N ARG A 56 0.70 30.47 1.66
CA ARG A 56 -0.77 30.33 1.75
C ARG A 56 -1.24 29.96 3.15
N ASP A 57 -0.48 29.11 3.84
CA ASP A 57 -0.72 28.75 5.24
C ASP A 57 0.59 28.83 6.05
N PRO A 58 0.88 30.00 6.64
CA PRO A 58 2.07 30.20 7.46
C PRO A 58 2.07 29.39 8.75
N THR A 59 0.91 28.90 9.22
CA THR A 59 0.82 28.18 10.50
C THR A 59 1.44 26.79 10.43
N CYS A 60 1.50 26.21 9.23
CA CYS A 60 2.16 24.93 8.95
C CYS A 60 3.67 25.08 8.68
N ALA A 61 4.15 26.30 8.40
CA ALA A 61 5.55 26.52 8.07
C ALA A 61 6.45 26.16 9.27
N LEU A 62 7.37 25.20 9.06
CA LEU A 62 8.24 24.66 10.11
C LEU A 62 7.49 24.04 11.32
N ASN A 63 6.19 23.76 11.19
CA ASN A 63 5.37 23.14 12.22
C ASN A 63 4.85 21.78 11.72
N MET A 64 5.58 20.71 12.05
CA MET A 64 5.24 19.37 11.58
C MET A 64 3.91 18.86 12.12
N GLU A 65 3.52 19.17 13.35
CA GLU A 65 2.25 18.69 13.92
C GLU A 65 1.05 19.27 13.14
N ARG A 66 1.07 20.59 12.90
CA ARG A 66 0.03 21.27 12.11
C ARG A 66 0.03 20.81 10.66
N LEU A 67 1.21 20.66 10.07
CA LEU A 67 1.34 20.17 8.70
C LEU A 67 0.81 18.73 8.58
N LEU A 68 1.11 17.85 9.52
CA LEU A 68 0.60 16.47 9.54
C LEU A 68 -0.94 16.46 9.63
N GLU A 69 -1.52 17.22 10.56
CA GLU A 69 -2.98 17.34 10.66
C GLU A 69 -3.59 17.82 9.34
N ALA A 70 -3.06 18.89 8.75
CA ALA A 70 -3.55 19.44 7.48
C ALA A 70 -3.43 18.45 6.31
N ARG A 71 -2.32 17.71 6.21
CA ARG A 71 -2.10 16.73 5.13
C ARG A 71 -2.97 15.49 5.29
N ILE A 72 -3.13 15.00 6.51
CA ILE A 72 -4.02 13.88 6.79
C ILE A 72 -5.47 14.25 6.48
N LEU A 73 -5.93 15.44 6.88
CA LEU A 73 -7.26 15.93 6.52
C LEU A 73 -7.43 16.09 5.00
N SER A 74 -6.42 16.64 4.30
CA SER A 74 -6.44 16.73 2.84
C SER A 74 -6.55 15.34 2.18
N ALA A 75 -5.86 14.34 2.72
CA ALA A 75 -5.93 12.97 2.24
C ALA A 75 -7.33 12.36 2.47
N VAL A 76 -7.94 12.59 3.64
CA VAL A 76 -9.32 12.19 3.96
C VAL A 76 -10.30 12.81 2.95
N ASP A 77 -10.21 14.12 2.71
CA ASP A 77 -11.12 14.82 1.81
C ASP A 77 -10.96 14.32 0.36
N LEU A 78 -9.73 14.03 -0.07
CA LEU A 78 -9.49 13.38 -1.35
C LEU A 78 -10.21 12.02 -1.43
N ARG A 79 -10.10 11.16 -0.42
CA ARG A 79 -10.77 9.84 -0.42
C ARG A 79 -12.29 9.98 -0.39
N ARG A 80 -12.83 10.94 0.38
CA ARG A 80 -14.26 11.25 0.38
C ARG A 80 -14.76 11.69 -1.00
N SER A 81 -14.00 12.52 -1.70
CA SER A 81 -14.33 12.93 -3.08
C SER A 81 -14.30 11.78 -4.08
N LEU A 82 -13.55 10.70 -3.77
CA LEU A 82 -13.55 9.45 -4.52
C LEU A 82 -14.66 8.47 -4.07
N GLY A 83 -15.51 8.88 -3.13
CA GLY A 83 -16.59 8.05 -2.59
C GLY A 83 -16.11 6.97 -1.60
N LEU A 84 -15.04 7.24 -0.84
CA LEU A 84 -14.45 6.28 0.12
C LEU A 84 -14.42 6.86 1.55
N PRO A 85 -14.78 6.05 2.57
CA PRO A 85 -15.47 4.76 2.45
C PRO A 85 -16.90 4.94 1.90
N SER A 86 -17.52 3.85 1.47
CA SER A 86 -18.94 3.80 1.10
C SER A 86 -19.62 2.58 1.70
N VAL A 87 -20.95 2.51 1.53
CA VAL A 87 -21.73 1.31 1.90
C VAL A 87 -21.32 0.06 1.13
N HIS A 88 -20.53 0.19 0.06
CA HIS A 88 -20.06 -0.92 -0.79
C HIS A 88 -18.56 -1.18 -0.64
N THR A 89 -17.81 -0.29 0.01
CA THR A 89 -16.35 -0.39 0.14
C THR A 89 -15.86 0.23 1.46
N ASN A 90 -15.28 -0.61 2.32
CA ASN A 90 -14.62 -0.22 3.57
C ASN A 90 -13.13 -0.62 3.63
N ALA A 91 -12.56 -1.12 2.53
CA ALA A 91 -11.14 -1.32 2.33
C ALA A 91 -10.57 -0.29 1.33
N TYR A 92 -9.64 0.56 1.78
CA TYR A 92 -9.05 1.59 0.92
C TYR A 92 -7.75 2.17 1.48
N ARG A 93 -6.94 2.77 0.61
CA ARG A 93 -5.77 3.54 1.02
C ARG A 93 -6.18 4.93 1.49
N LEU A 94 -5.93 5.29 2.75
CA LEU A 94 -6.12 6.64 3.29
C LEU A 94 -4.94 7.57 2.99
N ILE A 95 -3.70 7.08 3.11
CA ILE A 95 -2.49 7.88 2.83
C ILE A 95 -1.58 7.09 1.88
N ASN A 96 -1.11 7.74 0.81
CA ASN A 96 -0.31 7.18 -0.27
C ASN A 96 1.03 7.90 -0.42
N SER A 97 1.80 7.95 0.67
CA SER A 97 3.20 8.40 0.67
C SER A 97 3.37 9.77 0.01
N GLU A 98 4.30 9.91 -0.95
CA GLU A 98 4.57 11.15 -1.69
C GLU A 98 3.33 11.67 -2.44
N GLY A 99 2.41 10.79 -2.84
CA GLY A 99 1.16 11.17 -3.51
C GLY A 99 0.27 12.06 -2.62
N ASP A 100 0.34 11.87 -1.30
CA ASP A 100 -0.32 12.72 -0.30
C ASP A 100 0.66 13.66 0.42
N ARG A 101 1.87 13.83 -0.15
CA ARG A 101 2.92 14.72 0.38
C ARG A 101 3.41 14.32 1.77
N LEU A 102 3.28 13.05 2.13
CA LEU A 102 3.77 12.44 3.36
C LEU A 102 4.74 11.31 3.01
N SER A 103 5.83 11.67 2.34
CA SER A 103 6.83 10.74 1.78
C SER A 103 7.31 9.70 2.79
N GLY A 104 7.04 8.43 2.51
CA GLY A 104 7.41 7.29 3.36
C GLY A 104 6.31 6.81 4.31
N LEU A 105 5.17 7.50 4.40
CA LEU A 105 4.00 7.11 5.19
C LEU A 105 2.89 6.56 4.29
N ILE A 106 2.49 5.32 4.52
CA ILE A 106 1.30 4.71 3.93
C ILE A 106 0.32 4.35 5.04
N VAL A 107 -0.97 4.61 4.81
CA VAL A 107 -2.04 4.17 5.72
C VAL A 107 -3.13 3.52 4.88
N ASP A 108 -3.34 2.23 5.09
CA ASP A 108 -4.47 1.49 4.51
C ASP A 108 -5.52 1.24 5.61
N ILE A 109 -6.79 1.42 5.27
CA ILE A 109 -7.94 1.19 6.15
C ILE A 109 -8.61 -0.10 5.70
N PHE A 110 -8.83 -1.00 6.65
CA PHE A 110 -9.49 -2.29 6.49
C PHE A 110 -10.58 -2.40 7.54
N ALA A 111 -11.82 -2.05 7.17
CA ALA A 111 -12.93 -1.92 8.11
C ALA A 111 -12.56 -1.00 9.29
N ASP A 112 -12.50 -1.54 10.51
CA ASP A 112 -12.16 -0.80 11.73
C ASP A 112 -10.67 -0.87 12.12
N VAL A 113 -9.80 -1.31 11.20
CA VAL A 113 -8.36 -1.41 11.40
C VAL A 113 -7.61 -0.50 10.42
N ALA A 114 -6.69 0.32 10.95
CA ALA A 114 -5.69 1.01 10.13
C ALA A 114 -4.37 0.25 10.15
N VAL A 115 -3.82 -0.06 8.97
CA VAL A 115 -2.46 -0.57 8.81
C VAL A 115 -1.57 0.57 8.34
N VAL A 116 -0.68 1.02 9.23
CA VAL A 116 0.29 2.07 8.95
C VAL A 116 1.61 1.45 8.54
N ALA A 117 2.06 1.71 7.32
CA ALA A 117 3.38 1.29 6.85
C ALA A 117 4.35 2.47 6.85
N SER A 118 5.45 2.29 7.57
CA SER A 118 6.53 3.27 7.73
C SER A 118 7.76 2.84 6.93
N SER A 119 8.30 3.77 6.15
CA SER A 119 9.49 3.56 5.30
C SER A 119 10.44 4.76 5.28
N ALA A 120 10.27 5.70 6.22
CA ALA A 120 11.15 6.86 6.35
C ALA A 120 11.38 7.20 7.83
N ALA A 121 12.58 7.68 8.17
CA ALA A 121 12.97 7.89 9.55
C ALA A 121 12.06 8.87 10.31
N TRP A 122 11.55 9.88 9.62
CA TRP A 122 10.65 10.83 10.24
C TRP A 122 9.29 10.23 10.62
N VAL A 123 8.81 9.22 9.88
CA VAL A 123 7.53 8.57 10.18
C VAL A 123 7.62 7.87 11.53
N GLU A 124 8.77 7.26 11.83
CA GLU A 124 9.06 6.70 13.15
C GLU A 124 9.20 7.78 14.23
N LYS A 125 9.86 8.90 13.91
CA LYS A 125 9.98 10.05 14.84
C LYS A 125 8.62 10.60 15.28
N TYR A 126 7.65 10.66 14.37
CA TYR A 126 6.29 11.21 14.61
C TYR A 126 5.23 10.11 14.78
N ARG A 127 5.64 8.89 15.19
CA ARG A 127 4.74 7.72 15.29
C ARG A 127 3.49 8.02 16.13
N HIS A 128 3.66 8.61 17.30
CA HIS A 128 2.56 8.87 18.23
C HIS A 128 1.56 9.90 17.69
N GLU A 129 2.05 10.99 17.10
CA GLU A 129 1.23 12.03 16.48
C GLU A 129 0.45 11.48 15.28
N ILE A 130 1.11 10.66 14.45
CA ILE A 130 0.45 9.99 13.31
C ILE A 130 -0.64 9.04 13.80
N GLN A 131 -0.36 8.20 14.81
CA GLN A 131 -1.36 7.30 15.39
C GLN A 131 -2.56 8.07 15.96
N PHE A 132 -2.31 9.15 16.69
CA PHE A 132 -3.35 10.01 17.23
C PHE A 132 -4.22 10.63 16.12
N LEU A 133 -3.59 11.20 15.09
CA LEU A 133 -4.31 11.84 13.99
C LEU A 133 -5.10 10.83 13.16
N VAL A 134 -4.52 9.66 12.84
CA VAL A 134 -5.21 8.58 12.12
C VAL A 134 -6.44 8.11 12.90
N ASN A 135 -6.31 7.86 14.20
CA ASN A 135 -7.44 7.48 15.06
C ASN A 135 -8.53 8.58 15.11
N LYS A 136 -8.13 9.86 15.10
CA LYS A 136 -9.07 10.99 15.09
C LYS A 136 -9.86 11.11 13.78
N VAL A 137 -9.25 10.80 12.63
CA VAL A 137 -9.87 11.06 11.31
C VAL A 137 -10.52 9.85 10.66
N SER A 138 -10.25 8.65 11.18
CA SER A 138 -10.82 7.41 10.70
C SER A 138 -11.52 6.71 11.86
N ASP A 139 -12.70 6.14 11.60
CA ASP A 139 -13.48 5.40 12.60
C ASP A 139 -12.86 4.01 12.86
N VAL A 140 -11.57 3.97 13.17
CA VAL A 140 -10.80 2.74 13.40
C VAL A 140 -10.60 2.51 14.90
N ASN A 141 -10.77 1.27 15.33
CA ASN A 141 -10.55 0.85 16.73
C ASN A 141 -9.12 0.37 16.96
N HIS A 142 -8.43 -0.06 15.90
CA HIS A 142 -7.13 -0.69 15.97
C HIS A 142 -6.16 -0.11 14.96
N ILE A 143 -4.92 0.12 15.39
CA ILE A 143 -3.82 0.53 14.51
C ILE A 143 -2.74 -0.53 14.57
N LYS A 144 -2.44 -1.14 13.42
CA LYS A 144 -1.27 -2.01 13.22
C LYS A 144 -0.16 -1.19 12.56
N TRP A 145 0.94 -1.00 13.27
CA TRP A 145 2.13 -0.36 12.71
C TRP A 145 3.02 -1.42 12.04
N ARG A 146 3.56 -1.09 10.86
CA ARG A 146 4.46 -1.96 10.09
C ARG A 146 5.67 -1.15 9.63
N SER A 147 6.79 -1.36 10.30
CA SER A 147 8.06 -0.74 9.93
C SER A 147 8.77 -1.54 8.84
N SER A 148 9.11 -0.87 7.74
CA SER A 148 9.87 -1.46 6.63
C SER A 148 11.34 -1.56 7.00
N THR A 149 11.72 -2.56 7.78
CA THR A 149 13.06 -2.72 8.39
C THR A 149 14.21 -2.48 7.42
N ASP A 150 14.13 -3.04 6.21
CA ASP A 150 15.22 -2.95 5.23
C ASP A 150 15.39 -1.52 4.70
N ILE A 151 14.27 -0.82 4.45
CA ILE A 151 14.28 0.57 3.99
C ILE A 151 14.70 1.51 5.12
N LEU A 152 14.25 1.25 6.35
CA LEU A 152 14.59 2.08 7.51
C LEU A 152 16.08 1.96 7.88
N LYS A 153 16.70 0.81 7.65
CA LYS A 153 18.17 0.67 7.75
C LYS A 153 18.91 1.58 6.78
N GLU A 154 18.41 1.73 5.54
CA GLU A 154 18.95 2.70 4.57
C GLU A 154 18.69 4.17 4.98
N GLU A 155 17.69 4.41 5.84
CA GLU A 155 17.42 5.71 6.47
C GLU A 155 18.18 5.91 7.80
N GLY A 156 19.04 4.97 8.21
CA GLY A 156 19.82 5.07 9.45
C GLY A 156 19.11 4.65 10.73
N LEU A 157 17.95 4.01 10.64
CA LEU A 157 17.21 3.51 11.78
C LEU A 157 17.17 1.98 11.79
N ASP A 158 17.72 1.37 12.84
CA ASP A 158 17.52 -0.05 13.10
C ASP A 158 16.33 -0.25 14.05
N VAL A 159 15.26 -0.83 13.52
CA VAL A 159 14.02 -1.13 14.25
C VAL A 159 13.77 -2.65 14.34
N SER A 160 14.83 -3.46 14.16
CA SER A 160 14.74 -4.93 14.19
C SER A 160 14.23 -5.47 15.54
N GLU A 161 14.71 -4.92 16.66
CA GLU A 161 14.29 -5.33 18.00
C GLU A 161 12.80 -5.04 18.29
N GLN A 162 12.26 -3.95 17.75
CA GLN A 162 10.85 -3.58 17.90
C GLN A 162 9.93 -4.54 17.13
N LYS A 163 10.38 -5.02 15.98
CA LYS A 163 9.65 -6.01 15.17
C LYS A 163 9.51 -7.36 15.89
N GLU A 164 10.54 -7.81 16.60
CA GLU A 164 10.51 -9.06 17.37
C GLU A 164 9.48 -9.01 18.51
N LEU A 165 9.33 -7.86 19.17
CA LEU A 165 8.32 -7.64 20.21
C LEU A 165 6.88 -7.61 19.64
N GLU A 166 6.68 -6.95 18.49
CA GLU A 166 5.36 -6.83 17.84
C GLU A 166 4.84 -8.16 17.23
N LEU A 167 5.74 -9.07 16.82
CA LEU A 167 5.42 -10.40 16.29
C LEU A 167 4.82 -11.37 17.33
N SER A 168 4.92 -11.04 18.62
CA SER A 168 4.38 -11.87 19.72
C SER A 168 2.87 -11.68 19.98
N SER A 169 2.27 -10.65 19.38
CA SER A 169 0.82 -10.37 19.47
C SER A 169 0.05 -11.18 18.42
N HIS A 170 -0.95 -11.96 18.87
CA HIS A 170 -1.62 -12.94 18.03
C HIS A 170 -2.34 -12.34 16.81
N CYS A 171 -2.19 -13.09 15.72
CA CYS A 171 -2.60 -12.88 14.34
C CYS A 171 -4.13 -12.79 14.16
N GLY A 172 -4.60 -11.75 13.46
CA GLY A 172 -6.01 -11.58 13.09
C GLY A 172 -6.21 -11.50 11.58
N THR A 173 -7.30 -12.08 11.10
CA THR A 173 -7.90 -11.71 9.81
C THR A 173 -9.00 -10.70 10.04
N VAL A 174 -9.07 -9.67 9.20
CA VAL A 174 -10.16 -8.69 9.24
C VAL A 174 -11.06 -8.92 8.03
N GLU A 175 -12.37 -8.95 8.27
CA GLU A 175 -13.34 -8.97 7.18
C GLU A 175 -13.53 -7.55 6.64
N VAL A 176 -13.39 -7.41 5.33
CA VAL A 176 -13.60 -6.15 4.63
C VAL A 176 -14.50 -6.35 3.42
N MET A 177 -15.04 -5.25 2.92
CA MET A 177 -15.83 -5.19 1.71
C MET A 177 -15.19 -4.23 0.71
N GLU A 178 -15.13 -4.65 -0.55
CA GLU A 178 -14.75 -3.80 -1.68
C GLU A 178 -15.64 -4.14 -2.87
N ASN A 179 -16.37 -3.14 -3.37
CA ASN A 179 -17.33 -3.27 -4.47
C ASN A 179 -18.32 -4.43 -4.24
N ASP A 180 -18.88 -4.45 -3.03
CA ASP A 180 -19.82 -5.46 -2.54
C ASP A 180 -19.25 -6.90 -2.48
N VAL A 181 -17.93 -7.09 -2.66
CA VAL A 181 -17.26 -8.39 -2.48
C VAL A 181 -16.61 -8.38 -1.11
N LEU A 182 -16.84 -9.43 -0.32
CA LEU A 182 -16.25 -9.60 1.00
C LEU A 182 -14.89 -10.31 0.90
N TYR A 183 -13.93 -9.89 1.71
CA TYR A 183 -12.61 -10.50 1.80
C TYR A 183 -12.17 -10.63 3.24
N LEU A 184 -11.55 -11.75 3.57
CA LEU A 184 -10.69 -11.87 4.73
C LEU A 184 -9.30 -11.35 4.36
N VAL A 185 -8.85 -10.32 5.07
CA VAL A 185 -7.53 -9.71 4.92
C VAL A 185 -6.64 -10.17 6.07
N SER A 186 -5.50 -10.78 5.75
CA SER A 186 -4.48 -11.10 6.75
C SER A 186 -3.59 -9.90 7.00
N LEU A 187 -3.57 -9.39 8.23
CA LEU A 187 -2.74 -8.23 8.60
C LEU A 187 -1.22 -8.52 8.56
N GLU A 188 -0.85 -9.80 8.57
CA GLU A 188 0.53 -10.31 8.44
C GLU A 188 0.91 -10.65 6.98
N GLY A 189 -0.01 -10.46 6.03
CA GLY A 189 0.22 -10.75 4.60
C GLY A 189 1.25 -9.83 3.93
N GLN A 190 1.55 -10.11 2.65
CA GLN A 190 2.41 -9.26 1.82
C GLN A 190 1.85 -7.82 1.73
N LYS A 191 2.75 -6.85 1.51
CA LYS A 191 2.45 -5.39 1.59
C LYS A 191 1.82 -5.04 2.96
N THR A 192 0.61 -4.51 2.97
CA THR A 192 -0.20 -4.19 4.16
C THR A 192 -1.25 -5.26 4.47
N GLY A 193 -1.32 -6.33 3.67
CA GLY A 193 -2.28 -7.44 3.81
C GLY A 193 -3.27 -7.58 2.65
N PHE A 194 -3.56 -6.49 1.93
CA PHE A 194 -4.51 -6.47 0.81
C PHE A 194 -4.10 -5.44 -0.26
N TYR A 195 -4.34 -5.78 -1.53
CA TYR A 195 -3.97 -4.96 -2.69
C TYR A 195 -5.11 -4.00 -3.04
N ALA A 196 -5.25 -2.91 -2.28
CA ALA A 196 -6.27 -1.88 -2.53
C ALA A 196 -6.03 -1.10 -3.85
N ASP A 197 -4.82 -1.16 -4.39
CA ASP A 197 -4.43 -0.57 -5.68
C ASP A 197 -5.13 -1.24 -6.88
N GLN A 198 -5.55 -2.49 -6.74
CA GLN A 198 -6.22 -3.26 -7.80
C GLN A 198 -7.76 -3.15 -7.78
N ARG A 199 -8.35 -2.31 -6.93
CA ARG A 199 -9.82 -2.18 -6.76
C ARG A 199 -10.56 -1.94 -8.07
N GLU A 200 -10.14 -0.91 -8.82
CA GLU A 200 -10.82 -0.51 -10.06
C GLU A 200 -10.66 -1.59 -11.14
N ASN A 201 -9.50 -2.24 -11.20
CA ASN A 201 -9.25 -3.34 -12.13
C ASN A 201 -10.12 -4.55 -11.79
N ARG A 202 -10.26 -4.91 -10.50
CA ARG A 202 -11.16 -5.97 -10.05
C ARG A 202 -12.62 -5.68 -10.40
N HIS A 203 -13.07 -4.44 -10.18
CA HIS A 203 -14.41 -4.02 -10.59
C HIS A 203 -14.62 -4.16 -12.09
N PHE A 204 -13.67 -3.65 -12.89
CA PHE A 204 -13.72 -3.76 -14.35
C PHE A 204 -13.82 -5.22 -14.82
N ILE A 205 -13.02 -6.12 -14.25
CA ILE A 205 -13.09 -7.56 -14.56
C ILE A 205 -14.49 -8.12 -14.27
N SER A 206 -15.14 -7.73 -13.18
CA SER A 206 -16.53 -8.14 -12.89
C SER A 206 -17.47 -7.78 -14.04
N THR A 207 -17.34 -6.57 -14.60
CA THR A 207 -18.19 -6.10 -15.72
C THR A 207 -18.01 -6.88 -17.03
N LEU A 208 -16.85 -7.50 -17.23
CA LEU A 208 -16.54 -8.28 -18.43
C LEU A 208 -16.86 -9.77 -18.29
N SER A 209 -17.09 -10.24 -17.06
CA SER A 209 -17.01 -11.67 -16.74
C SER A 209 -18.29 -12.46 -17.04
N LYS A 210 -19.41 -11.80 -17.37
CA LYS A 210 -20.68 -12.47 -17.62
C LYS A 210 -20.55 -13.55 -18.70
N ASP A 211 -20.94 -14.76 -18.34
CA ASP A 211 -20.92 -15.97 -19.18
C ASP A 211 -19.53 -16.39 -19.69
N GLN A 212 -18.45 -15.79 -19.18
CA GLN A 212 -17.06 -16.09 -19.59
C GLN A 212 -16.47 -17.26 -18.81
N ARG A 213 -15.49 -17.95 -19.42
CA ARG A 213 -14.52 -18.82 -18.74
C ARG A 213 -13.29 -17.99 -18.39
N VAL A 214 -13.01 -17.85 -17.09
CA VAL A 214 -11.98 -16.94 -16.58
C VAL A 214 -10.82 -17.73 -15.97
N LEU A 215 -9.60 -17.32 -16.29
CA LEU A 215 -8.36 -17.79 -15.67
C LEU A 215 -7.69 -16.62 -14.95
N ASP A 216 -7.42 -16.78 -13.65
CA ASP A 216 -6.74 -15.81 -12.80
C ASP A 216 -5.37 -16.36 -12.36
N LEU A 217 -4.29 -15.89 -13.00
CA LEU A 217 -2.93 -16.34 -12.73
C LEU A 217 -2.25 -15.45 -11.70
N CYS A 218 -1.59 -16.08 -10.73
CA CYS A 218 -1.06 -15.42 -9.53
C CYS A 218 -2.18 -14.78 -8.69
N CYS A 219 -3.27 -15.53 -8.50
CA CYS A 219 -4.53 -15.01 -7.97
C CYS A 219 -4.50 -14.59 -6.50
N TYR A 220 -3.44 -14.94 -5.76
CA TYR A 220 -3.31 -14.71 -4.32
C TYR A 220 -4.56 -15.17 -3.55
N SER A 221 -5.24 -14.27 -2.82
CA SER A 221 -6.46 -14.53 -2.06
C SER A 221 -7.76 -14.48 -2.91
N GLY A 222 -7.62 -14.57 -4.24
CA GLY A 222 -8.72 -14.71 -5.19
C GLY A 222 -9.38 -13.40 -5.59
N GLY A 223 -8.72 -12.26 -5.45
CA GLY A 223 -9.31 -10.94 -5.66
C GLY A 223 -10.04 -10.80 -7.01
N PHE A 224 -9.36 -11.11 -8.10
CA PHE A 224 -9.95 -11.06 -9.43
C PHE A 224 -10.94 -12.20 -9.67
N ALA A 225 -10.59 -13.43 -9.29
CA ALA A 225 -11.47 -14.59 -9.41
C ALA A 225 -12.85 -14.39 -8.74
N LEU A 226 -12.89 -13.81 -7.53
CA LEU A 226 -14.13 -13.52 -6.80
C LEU A 226 -14.99 -12.47 -7.52
N ASN A 227 -14.36 -11.42 -8.05
CA ASN A 227 -15.06 -10.40 -8.84
C ASN A 227 -15.60 -10.98 -10.15
N ALA A 228 -14.84 -11.83 -10.82
CA ALA A 228 -15.27 -12.50 -12.03
C ALA A 228 -16.47 -13.42 -11.77
N ALA A 229 -16.42 -14.23 -10.72
CA ALA A 229 -17.52 -15.10 -10.31
C ALA A 229 -18.78 -14.28 -9.98
N LYS A 230 -18.64 -13.18 -9.23
CA LYS A 230 -19.74 -12.28 -8.92
C LYS A 230 -20.31 -11.57 -10.16
N GLY A 231 -19.46 -11.24 -11.13
CA GLY A 231 -19.82 -10.69 -12.44
C GLY A 231 -20.59 -11.67 -13.34
N GLY A 232 -20.79 -12.92 -12.90
CA GLY A 232 -21.56 -13.92 -13.63
C GLY A 232 -20.74 -14.82 -14.54
N ALA A 233 -19.45 -15.01 -14.25
CA ALA A 233 -18.64 -16.00 -14.97
C ALA A 233 -19.25 -17.41 -14.89
N ASN A 234 -19.14 -18.14 -16.00
CA ASN A 234 -19.57 -19.54 -16.10
C ASN A 234 -18.64 -20.47 -15.31
N ASN A 235 -17.34 -20.21 -15.40
CA ASN A 235 -16.30 -20.94 -14.69
C ASN A 235 -15.09 -20.05 -14.44
N VAL A 236 -14.52 -20.11 -13.24
CA VAL A 236 -13.34 -19.35 -12.83
C VAL A 236 -12.32 -20.32 -12.24
N ILE A 237 -11.07 -20.26 -12.72
CA ILE A 237 -9.95 -21.00 -12.15
C ILE A 237 -8.89 -19.98 -11.71
N GLY A 238 -8.53 -19.99 -10.42
CA GLY A 238 -7.40 -19.23 -9.90
C GLY A 238 -6.18 -20.11 -9.66
N ILE A 239 -5.00 -19.65 -10.06
CA ILE A 239 -3.72 -20.35 -9.89
C ILE A 239 -2.81 -19.52 -8.99
N ASP A 240 -2.30 -20.13 -7.92
CA ASP A 240 -1.26 -19.53 -7.09
C ASP A 240 -0.32 -20.59 -6.50
N SER A 241 0.92 -20.21 -6.22
CA SER A 241 1.91 -21.07 -5.59
C SER A 241 1.73 -21.20 -4.07
N SER A 242 1.08 -20.20 -3.45
CA SER A 242 0.94 -20.06 -2.00
C SER A 242 -0.30 -20.77 -1.45
N VAL A 243 -0.09 -21.84 -0.68
CA VAL A 243 -1.18 -22.58 -0.02
C VAL A 243 -2.01 -21.67 0.89
N SER A 244 -1.35 -20.84 1.70
CA SER A 244 -2.05 -19.95 2.64
C SER A 244 -2.89 -18.90 1.93
N ALA A 245 -2.48 -18.45 0.73
CA ALA A 245 -3.27 -17.53 -0.08
C ALA A 245 -4.51 -18.23 -0.65
N LEU A 246 -4.35 -19.46 -1.16
CA LEU A 246 -5.46 -20.26 -1.67
C LEU A 246 -6.44 -20.68 -0.57
N ASP A 247 -5.96 -20.99 0.64
CA ASP A 247 -6.82 -21.25 1.80
C ASP A 247 -7.70 -20.04 2.12
N LEU A 248 -7.13 -18.83 2.04
CA LEU A 248 -7.86 -17.57 2.23
C LEU A 248 -8.86 -17.34 1.08
N ALA A 249 -8.46 -17.61 -0.16
CA ALA A 249 -9.32 -17.52 -1.34
C ALA A 249 -10.53 -18.45 -1.24
N ASN A 250 -10.32 -19.69 -0.79
CA ASN A 250 -11.40 -20.66 -0.53
C ASN A 250 -12.35 -20.19 0.57
N LYS A 251 -11.84 -19.59 1.65
CA LYS A 251 -12.71 -18.98 2.68
C LYS A 251 -13.52 -17.81 2.11
N ASN A 252 -12.92 -17.00 1.23
CA ASN A 252 -13.60 -15.88 0.59
C ASN A 252 -14.74 -16.33 -0.35
N ILE A 253 -14.64 -17.50 -1.00
CA ILE A 253 -15.76 -18.08 -1.76
C ILE A 253 -16.97 -18.29 -0.86
N LEU A 254 -16.74 -18.95 0.29
CA LEU A 254 -17.79 -19.26 1.26
C LEU A 254 -18.39 -17.98 1.86
N LEU A 255 -17.54 -17.01 2.17
CA LEU A 255 -17.93 -15.70 2.72
C LEU A 255 -18.90 -14.96 1.79
N ASN A 256 -18.66 -15.02 0.47
CA ASN A 256 -19.51 -14.41 -0.55
C ASN A 256 -20.67 -15.30 -1.00
N LYS A 257 -20.84 -16.50 -0.40
CA LYS A 257 -21.86 -17.50 -0.78
C LYS A 257 -21.84 -17.85 -2.27
N LEU A 258 -20.66 -17.86 -2.89
CA LEU A 258 -20.48 -18.19 -4.29
C LEU A 258 -20.55 -19.72 -4.49
N ASP A 259 -21.04 -20.16 -5.66
CA ASP A 259 -21.12 -21.59 -6.00
C ASP A 259 -19.71 -22.17 -6.18
N THR A 260 -19.30 -23.03 -5.24
CA THR A 260 -17.98 -23.70 -5.23
C THR A 260 -17.76 -24.62 -6.43
N ARG A 261 -18.79 -24.90 -7.23
CA ARG A 261 -18.66 -25.64 -8.50
C ARG A 261 -18.24 -24.76 -9.67
N ARG A 262 -18.41 -23.43 -9.56
CA ARG A 262 -18.10 -22.45 -10.61
C ARG A 262 -16.77 -21.74 -10.42
N ILE A 263 -16.21 -21.78 -9.22
CA ILE A 263 -14.93 -21.16 -8.89
C ILE A 263 -14.06 -22.17 -8.15
N SER A 264 -12.83 -22.36 -8.62
CA SER A 264 -11.85 -23.24 -7.99
C SER A 264 -10.46 -22.61 -7.98
N PHE A 265 -9.65 -23.06 -7.02
CA PHE A 265 -8.28 -22.61 -6.83
C PHE A 265 -7.33 -23.80 -6.88
N VAL A 266 -6.26 -23.68 -7.65
CA VAL A 266 -5.27 -24.75 -7.86
C VAL A 266 -3.89 -24.27 -7.44
N LYS A 267 -3.24 -25.08 -6.59
CA LYS A 267 -1.85 -24.83 -6.18
C LYS A 267 -0.89 -25.27 -7.28
N GLU A 268 -0.39 -24.32 -8.06
CA GLU A 268 0.59 -24.60 -9.11
C GLU A 268 1.45 -23.36 -9.39
N ASP A 269 2.65 -23.57 -9.93
CA ASP A 269 3.42 -22.47 -10.54
C ASP A 269 2.70 -21.98 -11.80
N ALA A 270 2.55 -20.66 -11.96
CA ALA A 270 1.80 -20.09 -13.08
C ALA A 270 2.41 -20.46 -14.45
N THR A 271 3.74 -20.53 -14.55
CA THR A 271 4.42 -20.90 -15.80
C THR A 271 4.23 -22.38 -16.11
N ALA A 272 4.31 -23.24 -15.11
CA ALA A 272 4.03 -24.68 -15.25
C ALA A 272 2.58 -24.93 -15.68
N PHE A 273 1.62 -24.29 -15.01
CA PHE A 273 0.20 -24.39 -15.35
C PHE A 273 -0.05 -23.97 -16.80
N MET A 274 0.47 -22.81 -17.22
CA MET A 274 0.31 -22.31 -18.60
C MET A 274 0.88 -23.29 -19.64
N LYS A 275 2.06 -23.89 -19.39
CA LYS A 275 2.63 -24.91 -20.29
C LYS A 275 1.74 -26.15 -20.40
N GLY A 276 1.19 -26.60 -19.27
CA GLY A 276 0.25 -27.73 -19.24
C GLY A 276 -1.07 -27.41 -19.93
N ALA A 277 -1.61 -26.21 -19.72
CA ALA A 277 -2.82 -25.74 -20.38
C ALA A 277 -2.67 -25.71 -21.90
N ILE A 278 -1.53 -25.20 -22.40
CA ILE A 278 -1.20 -25.19 -23.83
C ILE A 278 -1.15 -26.62 -24.38
N SER A 279 -0.49 -27.56 -23.69
CA SER A 279 -0.39 -28.95 -24.17
C SER A 279 -1.72 -29.69 -24.18
N ARG A 280 -2.68 -29.27 -23.33
CA ARG A 280 -4.06 -29.78 -23.29
C ARG A 280 -5.02 -29.03 -24.21
N ASN A 281 -4.55 -28.03 -24.95
CA ASN A 281 -5.40 -27.12 -25.75
C ASN A 281 -6.55 -26.49 -24.94
N GLU A 282 -6.28 -26.16 -23.67
CA GLU A 282 -7.25 -25.45 -22.83
C GLU A 282 -7.35 -23.98 -23.28
N VAL A 283 -8.58 -23.46 -23.29
CA VAL A 283 -8.89 -22.09 -23.71
C VAL A 283 -9.79 -21.41 -22.68
N TRP A 284 -9.60 -20.11 -22.53
CA TRP A 284 -10.36 -19.22 -21.68
C TRP A 284 -10.73 -17.97 -22.46
N ASP A 285 -11.87 -17.38 -22.12
CA ASP A 285 -12.34 -16.17 -22.76
C ASP A 285 -11.71 -14.92 -22.12
N LEU A 286 -11.34 -15.02 -20.83
CA LEU A 286 -10.66 -13.97 -20.08
C LEU A 286 -9.48 -14.55 -19.29
N VAL A 287 -8.28 -14.00 -19.50
CA VAL A 287 -7.06 -14.37 -18.77
C VAL A 287 -6.52 -13.15 -18.05
N ILE A 288 -6.32 -13.28 -16.74
CA ILE A 288 -5.79 -12.25 -15.86
C ILE A 288 -4.40 -12.69 -15.41
N LEU A 289 -3.43 -11.79 -15.48
CA LEU A 289 -2.04 -12.06 -15.16
C LEU A 289 -1.49 -10.92 -14.30
N ASP A 290 -1.40 -11.16 -12.98
CA ASP A 290 -0.87 -10.19 -12.00
C ASP A 290 0.35 -10.75 -11.26
N PRO A 291 1.49 -10.94 -11.94
CA PRO A 291 2.67 -11.57 -11.34
C PRO A 291 3.37 -10.61 -10.37
N PRO A 292 4.13 -11.15 -9.39
CA PRO A 292 5.00 -10.32 -8.58
C PRO A 292 6.07 -9.62 -9.45
N LYS A 293 6.69 -8.56 -8.91
CA LYS A 293 7.73 -7.80 -9.62
C LYS A 293 8.87 -8.72 -10.08
N LEU A 294 8.98 -8.91 -11.40
CA LEU A 294 10.01 -9.77 -12.02
C LEU A 294 11.42 -9.13 -12.03
N ALA A 295 11.51 -7.80 -11.99
CA ALA A 295 12.78 -7.06 -11.98
C ALA A 295 12.83 -6.02 -10.85
N PRO A 296 13.12 -6.42 -9.60
CA PRO A 296 13.20 -5.50 -8.46
C PRO A 296 14.33 -4.47 -8.58
N ARG A 297 15.35 -4.69 -9.44
CA ARG A 297 16.47 -3.75 -9.63
C ARG A 297 16.75 -3.51 -11.12
N LYS A 298 17.13 -2.27 -11.47
CA LYS A 298 17.51 -1.86 -12.85
C LYS A 298 18.56 -2.78 -13.50
N LYS A 299 19.48 -3.37 -12.72
CA LYS A 299 20.53 -4.29 -13.23
C LYS A 299 19.99 -5.63 -13.76
N GLN A 300 18.75 -6.01 -13.46
CA GLN A 300 18.15 -7.27 -13.91
C GLN A 300 17.46 -7.16 -15.27
N PHE A 301 17.32 -5.95 -15.85
CA PHE A 301 16.79 -5.77 -17.20
C PHE A 301 17.72 -6.27 -18.31
N VAL A 302 19.00 -6.57 -17.99
CA VAL A 302 20.01 -6.93 -19.00
C VAL A 302 19.89 -8.40 -19.45
N ASN A 303 19.12 -9.23 -18.75
CA ASN A 303 19.02 -10.68 -19.03
C ASN A 303 17.56 -11.18 -19.19
N LEU A 304 16.62 -10.32 -19.61
CA LEU A 304 15.27 -10.73 -20.02
C LEU A 304 15.17 -10.85 -21.54
#